data_AF-A0A846WHB1-F1
#
_entry.id   AF-A0A846WHB1-F1
#
_cell.length_a   1.000
_cell.length_b   1.000
_cell.length_c   1.000
_cell.angle_alpha   90.00
_cell.angle_beta   90.00
_cell.angle_gamma   90.00
#
_symmetry.space_group_name_H-M   'P 1'
#
loop_
_entity.id
_entity.type
_entity.pdbx_description
1 polymer ?
#
loop_
_entity_poly.entity_id
_entity_poly.type
_entity_poly.pdbx_seq_one_letter_code
_entity_poly.pdbx_strand_id
1 'polypeptide(L)'
;MTSTPGGPDQPPYPGEDPQNQGYTPPPGGYEAPQGGSYPPPGPGAYPPPAGQYPPGGVPGYAPAPAQLDLGAALSYGWNKYKANALNWILFAIVTFVVVGLIDSAARGFHYDTSVLNAQGIIGSLVSGILSVLVQAAFTRGALNELDGNKPSFADFFTWNNLAQVFIAAILVWVITTIGFILIIIPGLIATFLLWYTLAFAIDRNLSATDAIKGSFELTSKNVGSLLLLAIVVIVLNLVGALLCLVGLLVTGPVTLIASTYAYRVLSGGQVSPAQ
;
A
#
# COMPACT_ATOMS: atom_id res chain seq x y z
N MET A 1 66.19 35.41 20.35
CA MET A 1 66.70 34.11 19.86
C MET A 1 65.77 33.02 20.37
N THR A 2 65.47 32.07 19.51
CA THR A 2 64.61 30.88 19.67
C THR A 2 64.93 29.99 20.87
N SER A 3 63.90 29.35 21.47
CA SER A 3 63.96 27.95 21.93
C SER A 3 62.61 27.40 22.41
N THR A 4 62.12 26.34 21.74
CA THR A 4 61.25 25.21 22.20
C THR A 4 61.99 24.40 23.31
N PRO A 5 61.48 23.33 24.00
CA PRO A 5 60.33 22.43 23.72
C PRO A 5 59.56 21.83 24.95
N GLY A 6 58.58 20.94 24.69
CA GLY A 6 58.17 19.86 25.62
C GLY A 6 56.65 19.66 25.85
N GLY A 7 56.14 18.43 25.64
CA GLY A 7 54.91 17.89 26.27
C GLY A 7 55.25 16.61 27.05
N PRO A 8 54.31 15.71 27.41
CA PRO A 8 52.88 15.81 27.72
C PRO A 8 52.55 15.35 29.17
N ASP A 9 51.33 15.54 29.70
CA ASP A 9 50.84 14.81 30.91
C ASP A 9 49.30 14.67 30.93
N GLN A 10 48.81 13.43 31.09
CA GLN A 10 47.43 13.06 31.42
C GLN A 10 47.28 12.89 32.94
N PRO A 11 46.09 13.20 33.53
CA PRO A 11 45.69 12.66 34.83
C PRO A 11 44.51 11.65 34.78
N PRO A 12 44.25 10.90 35.87
CA PRO A 12 43.75 9.53 35.86
C PRO A 12 42.25 9.32 36.25
N TYR A 13 41.75 8.09 36.04
CA TYR A 13 40.47 7.56 36.55
C TYR A 13 40.47 7.31 38.07
N PRO A 14 39.32 7.55 38.74
CA PRO A 14 38.82 6.72 39.85
C PRO A 14 37.30 6.45 39.70
N GLY A 15 36.62 5.43 40.21
CA GLY A 15 36.85 4.31 41.14
C GLY A 15 35.47 3.67 41.41
N GLU A 16 35.44 2.38 41.74
CA GLU A 16 34.25 1.59 42.10
C GLU A 16 33.79 1.83 43.55
N ASP A 17 32.48 1.79 43.85
CA ASP A 17 31.91 1.44 45.17
C ASP A 17 30.36 1.20 45.10
N PRO A 18 29.68 0.59 46.11
CA PRO A 18 28.78 -0.55 45.92
C PRO A 18 27.36 -0.35 46.50
N GLN A 19 26.59 -1.45 46.60
CA GLN A 19 25.40 -1.69 47.48
C GLN A 19 24.00 -1.63 46.85
N ASN A 20 23.62 -2.80 46.32
CA ASN A 20 22.42 -3.58 46.66
C ASN A 20 21.43 -2.93 47.68
N GLN A 21 20.32 -2.39 47.19
CA GLN A 21 19.12 -2.13 48.00
C GLN A 21 17.92 -2.84 47.36
N GLY A 22 17.36 -3.78 48.12
CA GLY A 22 16.26 -4.64 47.70
C GLY A 22 14.94 -3.90 47.55
N TYR A 23 14.15 -4.37 46.59
CA TYR A 23 12.71 -4.14 46.53
C TYR A 23 12.00 -5.49 46.53
N THR A 24 11.20 -5.72 47.57
CA THR A 24 10.23 -6.82 47.65
C THR A 24 8.98 -6.46 46.85
N PRO A 25 8.42 -7.35 46.00
CA PRO A 25 7.12 -7.14 45.38
C PRO A 25 5.96 -7.57 46.31
N PRO A 26 4.77 -6.93 46.20
CA PRO A 26 3.61 -7.22 47.04
C PRO A 26 2.89 -8.53 46.63
N PRO A 27 2.16 -9.19 47.55
CA PRO A 27 1.55 -10.50 47.30
C PRO A 27 0.19 -10.35 46.61
N GLY A 28 0.09 -10.85 45.38
CA GLY A 28 -1.17 -10.98 44.64
C GLY A 28 -1.17 -12.30 43.88
N GLY A 29 -2.08 -13.21 44.26
CA GLY A 29 -2.15 -14.56 43.73
C GLY A 29 -2.67 -14.63 42.29
N TYR A 30 -1.93 -15.35 41.45
CA TYR A 30 -2.42 -15.97 40.24
C TYR A 30 -1.79 -17.36 40.15
N GLU A 31 -2.63 -18.38 40.19
CA GLU A 31 -2.26 -19.79 40.10
C GLU A 31 -1.66 -20.09 38.72
N ALA A 32 -0.48 -20.72 38.69
CA ALA A 32 0.17 -21.16 37.47
C ALA A 32 -0.48 -22.48 36.96
N PRO A 33 -0.79 -22.62 35.66
CA PRO A 33 -1.20 -23.92 35.12
C PRO A 33 0.00 -24.88 35.09
N GLN A 34 -0.20 -26.08 35.64
CA GLN A 34 0.78 -27.16 35.72
C GLN A 34 1.14 -27.73 34.34
N GLY A 35 2.45 -27.87 34.08
CA GLY A 35 3.07 -29.09 33.55
C GLY A 35 2.85 -29.46 32.08
N GLY A 36 3.69 -28.95 31.18
CA GLY A 36 3.99 -29.57 29.89
C GLY A 36 5.50 -29.60 29.66
N SER A 37 6.12 -30.78 29.73
CA SER A 37 7.57 -30.98 29.55
C SER A 37 7.97 -30.84 28.08
N TYR A 38 8.66 -29.76 27.72
CA TYR A 38 9.35 -29.67 26.43
C TYR A 38 10.72 -30.35 26.50
N PRO A 39 11.12 -31.15 25.49
CA PRO A 39 12.45 -31.73 25.43
C PRO A 39 13.51 -30.65 25.14
N PRO A 40 14.76 -30.81 25.63
CA PRO A 40 15.82 -29.82 25.42
C PRO A 40 16.21 -29.72 23.94
N PRO A 41 16.54 -28.52 23.43
CA PRO A 41 16.98 -28.34 22.05
C PRO A 41 18.28 -29.11 21.78
N GLY A 42 18.31 -29.87 20.68
CA GLY A 42 19.52 -30.57 20.22
C GLY A 42 20.63 -29.61 19.79
N PRO A 43 21.91 -30.02 19.86
CA PRO A 43 23.03 -29.15 19.49
C PRO A 43 23.01 -28.91 17.98
N GLY A 44 22.70 -27.69 17.53
CA GLY A 44 22.83 -27.30 16.11
C GLY A 44 21.76 -26.38 15.54
N ALA A 45 20.69 -26.04 16.28
CA ALA A 45 19.68 -25.10 15.80
C ALA A 45 20.04 -23.66 16.20
N TYR A 46 20.78 -22.95 15.36
CA TYR A 46 20.86 -21.50 15.45
C TYR A 46 19.46 -20.92 15.16
N PRO A 47 18.92 -20.01 16.02
CA PRO A 47 17.71 -19.29 15.67
C PRO A 47 17.97 -18.43 14.42
N PRO A 48 17.02 -18.34 13.47
CA PRO A 48 17.17 -17.45 12.34
C PRO A 48 17.33 -15.99 12.82
N PRO A 49 18.04 -15.13 12.07
CA PRO A 49 18.23 -13.73 12.44
C PRO A 49 16.89 -13.07 12.71
N ALA A 50 16.82 -12.25 13.77
CA ALA A 50 15.63 -11.49 14.15
C ALA A 50 15.23 -10.52 13.03
N GLY A 51 14.45 -11.01 12.07
CA GLY A 51 13.64 -10.18 11.19
C GLY A 51 12.65 -9.41 12.04
N GLN A 52 12.50 -8.13 11.76
CA GLN A 52 11.59 -7.22 12.43
C GLN A 52 10.16 -7.80 12.37
N TYR A 53 9.73 -8.44 13.47
CA TYR A 53 8.34 -8.77 13.67
C TYR A 53 7.56 -7.45 13.75
N PRO A 54 6.42 -7.30 13.04
CA PRO A 54 5.52 -6.20 13.28
C PRO A 54 5.08 -6.23 14.77
N PRO A 55 4.81 -5.07 15.39
CA PRO A 55 4.30 -5.02 16.76
C PRO A 55 3.09 -5.94 16.91
N GLY A 56 3.03 -6.67 18.04
CA GLY A 56 2.09 -7.75 18.30
C GLY A 56 0.66 -7.47 17.82
N GLY A 57 0.07 -8.49 17.19
CA GLY A 57 -1.23 -8.41 16.54
C GLY A 57 -2.30 -7.78 17.44
N VAL A 58 -2.88 -6.69 16.93
CA VAL A 58 -4.12 -6.13 17.47
C VAL A 58 -5.21 -7.22 17.39
N PRO A 59 -6.01 -7.44 18.46
CA PRO A 59 -7.07 -8.43 18.45
C PRO A 59 -8.02 -8.20 17.26
N GLY A 60 -8.14 -9.19 16.38
CA GLY A 60 -8.95 -9.10 15.15
C GLY A 60 -8.16 -8.87 13.86
N TYR A 61 -6.83 -8.75 13.91
CA TYR A 61 -5.95 -8.68 12.74
C TYR A 61 -5.16 -9.97 12.55
N ALA A 62 -5.37 -10.66 11.43
CA ALA A 62 -4.57 -11.84 11.07
C ALA A 62 -3.45 -11.44 10.08
N PRO A 63 -2.24 -12.02 10.20
CA PRO A 63 -1.27 -11.97 9.11
C PRO A 63 -1.93 -12.46 7.82
N ALA A 64 -1.69 -11.77 6.70
CA ALA A 64 -2.20 -12.24 5.43
C ALA A 64 -1.60 -13.62 5.09
N PRO A 65 -2.34 -14.49 4.38
CA PRO A 65 -1.87 -15.84 4.03
C PRO A 65 -0.54 -15.81 3.27
N ALA A 66 0.27 -16.88 3.38
CA ALA A 66 1.60 -16.94 2.78
C ALA A 66 1.59 -17.05 1.24
N GLN A 67 0.45 -17.41 0.64
CA GLN A 67 0.28 -17.52 -0.80
C GLN A 67 -1.01 -16.81 -1.24
N LEU A 68 -0.97 -16.22 -2.42
CA LEU A 68 -2.13 -15.57 -3.03
C LEU A 68 -3.09 -16.62 -3.59
N ASP A 69 -4.25 -16.76 -2.96
CA ASP A 69 -5.39 -17.47 -3.51
C ASP A 69 -6.36 -16.47 -4.17
N LEU A 70 -6.63 -16.67 -5.46
CA LEU A 70 -7.47 -15.75 -6.23
C LEU A 70 -8.94 -15.77 -5.75
N GLY A 71 -9.47 -16.96 -5.43
CA GLY A 71 -10.84 -17.11 -4.97
C GLY A 71 -11.07 -16.40 -3.65
N ALA A 72 -10.11 -16.52 -2.74
CA ALA A 72 -10.09 -15.80 -1.47
C ALA A 72 -10.01 -14.29 -1.68
N ALA A 73 -9.14 -13.80 -2.56
CA ALA A 73 -9.01 -12.37 -2.85
C ALA A 73 -10.32 -11.77 -3.40
N LEU A 74 -10.98 -12.46 -4.34
CA LEU A 74 -12.25 -12.02 -4.91
C LEU A 74 -13.40 -12.13 -3.91
N SER A 75 -13.46 -13.21 -3.13
CA SER A 75 -14.46 -13.39 -2.08
C SER A 75 -14.31 -12.33 -0.99
N TYR A 76 -13.07 -12.00 -0.63
CA TYR A 76 -12.74 -10.91 0.28
C TYR A 76 -13.24 -9.57 -0.25
N GLY A 77 -12.90 -9.22 -1.49
CA GLY A 77 -13.36 -8.00 -2.14
C GLY A 77 -14.88 -7.90 -2.21
N TRP A 78 -15.56 -8.99 -2.52
CA TRP A 78 -17.02 -9.06 -2.56
C TRP A 78 -17.66 -8.84 -1.18
N ASN A 79 -17.13 -9.47 -0.13
CA ASN A 79 -17.66 -9.35 1.22
C ASN A 79 -17.45 -7.94 1.79
N LYS A 80 -16.24 -7.38 1.63
CA LYS A 80 -15.95 -6.00 2.04
C LYS A 80 -16.80 -4.98 1.29
N TYR A 81 -16.94 -5.13 -0.03
CA TYR A 81 -17.82 -4.27 -0.81
C TYR A 81 -19.26 -4.31 -0.29
N LYS A 82 -19.86 -5.50 -0.11
CA LYS A 82 -21.23 -5.61 0.42
C LYS A 82 -21.38 -4.94 1.79
N ALA A 83 -20.39 -5.09 2.66
CA ALA A 83 -20.42 -4.50 4.01
C ALA A 83 -20.45 -2.96 3.99
N ASN A 84 -19.90 -2.33 2.95
CA ASN A 84 -19.81 -0.86 2.82
C ASN A 84 -20.26 -0.33 1.44
N ALA A 85 -21.19 -1.02 0.77
CA ALA A 85 -21.51 -0.76 -0.64
C ALA A 85 -21.97 0.68 -0.88
N LEU A 86 -22.75 1.23 0.06
CA LEU A 86 -23.23 2.61 0.01
C LEU A 86 -22.08 3.62 -0.10
N ASN A 87 -21.02 3.47 0.71
CA ASN A 87 -19.91 4.41 0.71
C ASN A 87 -19.08 4.30 -0.58
N TRP A 88 -18.87 3.08 -1.09
CA TRP A 88 -18.21 2.88 -2.38
C TRP A 88 -19.00 3.47 -3.54
N ILE A 89 -20.31 3.23 -3.59
CA ILE A 89 -21.19 3.78 -4.63
C ILE A 89 -21.24 5.30 -4.54
N LEU A 90 -21.41 5.86 -3.34
CA LEU A 90 -21.44 7.31 -3.13
C LEU A 90 -20.12 7.95 -3.56
N PHE A 91 -18.99 7.39 -3.13
CA PHE A 91 -17.68 7.90 -3.52
C PHE A 91 -17.46 7.80 -5.03
N ALA A 92 -17.89 6.71 -5.68
CA ALA A 92 -17.82 6.55 -7.13
C ALA A 92 -18.68 7.58 -7.88
N ILE A 93 -19.91 7.80 -7.45
CA ILE A 93 -20.82 8.79 -8.05
C ILE A 93 -20.28 10.21 -7.88
N VAL A 94 -19.85 10.57 -6.67
CA VAL A 94 -19.28 11.91 -6.41
C VAL A 94 -18.03 12.13 -7.24
N THR A 95 -17.13 11.14 -7.29
CA THR A 95 -15.93 11.21 -8.10
C THR A 95 -16.26 11.35 -9.59
N PHE A 96 -17.22 10.58 -10.10
CA PHE A 96 -17.67 10.67 -11.49
C PHE A 96 -18.24 12.07 -11.82
N VAL A 97 -19.09 12.62 -10.94
CA VAL A 97 -19.65 13.97 -11.12
C VAL A 97 -18.55 15.03 -11.07
N VAL A 98 -17.65 14.97 -10.07
CA VAL A 98 -16.56 15.94 -9.91
C VAL A 98 -15.61 15.91 -11.12
N VAL A 99 -15.17 14.73 -11.54
CA VAL A 99 -14.31 14.57 -12.72
C VAL A 99 -15.04 15.06 -13.98
N GLY A 100 -16.31 14.71 -14.15
CA GLY A 100 -17.12 15.17 -15.27
C GLY A 100 -17.31 16.68 -15.31
N LEU A 101 -17.48 17.34 -14.16
CA LEU A 101 -17.57 18.79 -14.06
C LEU A 101 -16.23 19.47 -14.37
N ILE A 102 -15.12 18.93 -13.86
CA ILE A 102 -13.76 19.42 -14.17
C ILE A 102 -13.50 19.31 -15.67
N ASP A 103 -13.80 18.17 -16.28
CA ASP A 103 -13.62 17.94 -17.71
C ASP A 103 -14.53 18.84 -18.57
N SER A 104 -15.79 19.02 -18.16
CA SER A 104 -16.72 19.92 -18.83
C SER A 104 -16.24 21.38 -18.78
N ALA A 105 -15.74 21.82 -17.62
CA ALA A 105 -15.16 23.15 -17.46
C ALA A 105 -13.90 23.31 -18.32
N ALA A 106 -13.01 22.32 -18.31
CA ALA A 106 -11.79 22.32 -19.12
C ALA A 106 -12.12 22.47 -20.62
N ARG A 107 -13.05 21.67 -21.16
CA ARG A 107 -13.50 21.79 -22.56
C ARG A 107 -14.08 23.17 -22.89
N GLY A 108 -14.75 23.81 -21.94
CA GLY A 108 -15.22 25.20 -22.06
C GLY A 108 -14.10 26.23 -22.27
N PHE A 109 -12.88 25.93 -21.83
CA PHE A 109 -11.67 26.73 -22.08
C PHE A 109 -10.89 26.30 -23.34
N HIS A 110 -11.49 25.52 -24.25
CA HIS A 110 -10.83 24.90 -25.39
C HIS A 110 -9.60 24.04 -25.01
N TYR A 111 -9.68 23.39 -23.85
CA TYR A 111 -8.66 22.46 -23.40
C TYR A 111 -8.71 21.18 -24.26
N ASP A 112 -7.56 20.78 -24.82
CA ASP A 112 -7.37 19.55 -25.58
C ASP A 112 -6.49 18.60 -24.76
N THR A 113 -6.67 17.28 -24.92
CA THR A 113 -5.85 16.23 -24.28
C THR A 113 -5.01 15.47 -25.30
N SER A 114 -4.72 16.07 -26.45
CA SER A 114 -3.87 15.46 -27.46
C SER A 114 -2.38 15.51 -27.06
N VAL A 115 -1.67 14.40 -27.15
CA VAL A 115 -0.23 14.36 -26.86
C VAL A 115 0.64 14.90 -28.02
N LEU A 116 0.02 15.47 -29.06
CA LEU A 116 0.69 15.85 -30.32
C LEU A 116 1.05 17.34 -30.40
N ASN A 117 0.55 18.18 -29.50
CA ASN A 117 0.87 19.60 -29.45
C ASN A 117 1.08 20.08 -28.01
N ALA A 118 1.74 21.23 -27.82
CA ALA A 118 2.14 21.71 -26.49
C ALA A 118 0.95 21.94 -25.54
N GLN A 119 -0.16 22.51 -26.03
CA GLN A 119 -1.37 22.74 -25.25
C GLN A 119 -2.00 21.41 -24.80
N GLY A 120 -2.08 20.44 -25.71
CA GLY A 120 -2.62 19.12 -25.44
C GLY A 120 -1.73 18.26 -24.54
N ILE A 121 -0.40 18.46 -24.54
CA ILE A 121 0.51 17.81 -23.59
C ILE A 121 0.23 18.27 -22.16
N ILE A 122 0.07 19.59 -21.95
CA ILE A 122 -0.35 20.14 -20.66
C ILE A 122 -1.72 19.56 -20.29
N GLY A 123 -2.62 19.53 -21.28
CA GLY A 123 -3.88 18.80 -21.30
C GLY A 123 -3.88 17.43 -20.64
N SER A 124 -3.06 16.58 -21.26
CA SER A 124 -2.89 15.18 -20.94
C SER A 124 -2.24 15.00 -19.57
N LEU A 125 -1.27 15.87 -19.23
CA LEU A 125 -0.59 15.85 -17.94
C LEU A 125 -1.57 16.10 -16.80
N VAL A 126 -2.38 17.16 -16.88
CA VAL A 126 -3.35 17.49 -15.83
C VAL A 126 -4.40 16.40 -15.70
N SER A 127 -4.96 15.94 -16.83
CA SER A 127 -5.96 14.87 -16.85
C SER A 127 -5.41 13.56 -16.29
N GLY A 128 -4.16 13.26 -16.64
CA GLY A 128 -3.39 12.12 -16.16
C GLY A 128 -3.15 12.14 -14.66
N ILE A 129 -2.64 13.24 -14.14
CA ILE A 129 -2.42 13.43 -12.70
C ILE A 129 -3.75 13.29 -11.96
N LEU A 130 -4.82 13.92 -12.45
CA LEU A 130 -6.16 13.81 -11.85
C LEU A 130 -6.63 12.35 -11.80
N SER A 131 -6.46 11.60 -12.90
CA SER A 131 -6.81 10.18 -12.96
C SER A 131 -6.04 9.35 -11.94
N VAL A 132 -4.73 9.59 -11.78
CA VAL A 132 -3.91 8.84 -10.82
C VAL A 132 -4.23 9.24 -9.38
N LEU A 133 -4.56 10.50 -9.10
CA LEU A 133 -5.02 10.95 -7.78
C LEU A 133 -6.37 10.31 -7.40
N VAL A 134 -7.31 10.23 -8.34
CA VAL A 134 -8.57 9.52 -8.16
C VAL A 134 -8.32 8.05 -7.83
N GLN A 135 -7.47 7.37 -8.61
CA GLN A 135 -7.07 5.99 -8.35
C GLN A 135 -6.45 5.81 -6.96
N ALA A 136 -5.62 6.77 -6.55
CA ALA A 136 -4.98 6.75 -5.26
C ALA A 136 -5.99 6.95 -4.10
N ALA A 137 -7.03 7.77 -4.29
CA ALA A 137 -8.10 7.97 -3.29
C ALA A 137 -8.93 6.69 -3.10
N PHE A 138 -9.29 6.03 -4.20
CA PHE A 138 -9.92 4.71 -4.16
C PHE A 138 -9.02 3.66 -3.49
N THR A 139 -7.72 3.66 -3.81
CA THR A 139 -6.73 2.76 -3.17
C THR A 139 -6.65 3.00 -1.67
N ARG A 140 -6.70 4.25 -1.21
CA ARG A 140 -6.77 4.61 0.22
C ARG A 140 -8.01 4.03 0.88
N GLY A 141 -9.18 4.16 0.24
CA GLY A 141 -10.43 3.56 0.70
C GLY A 141 -10.34 2.04 0.86
N ALA A 142 -9.78 1.35 -0.14
CA ALA A 142 -9.55 -0.10 -0.07
C ALA A 142 -8.61 -0.47 1.09
N LEU A 143 -7.49 0.23 1.25
CA LEU A 143 -6.55 -0.01 2.35
C LEU A 143 -7.21 0.17 3.72
N ASN A 144 -8.06 1.20 3.88
CA ASN A 144 -8.81 1.41 5.13
C ASN A 144 -9.77 0.25 5.46
N GLU A 145 -10.40 -0.36 4.45
CA GLU A 145 -11.22 -1.57 4.65
C GLU A 145 -10.38 -2.77 5.07
N LEU A 146 -9.21 -2.91 4.46
CA LEU A 146 -8.23 -3.93 4.86
C LEU A 146 -7.66 -3.64 6.25
N ASP A 147 -7.72 -2.39 6.74
CA ASP A 147 -7.46 -1.90 8.11
C ASP A 147 -8.67 -2.02 9.06
N GLY A 148 -9.78 -2.60 8.59
CA GLY A 148 -10.91 -2.97 9.44
C GLY A 148 -11.77 -1.76 9.80
N ASN A 149 -11.42 -0.60 9.27
CA ASN A 149 -12.19 0.60 9.34
C ASN A 149 -13.27 0.55 8.26
N LYS A 150 -14.48 0.98 8.58
CA LYS A 150 -15.48 1.28 7.54
C LYS A 150 -15.06 2.60 6.91
N PRO A 151 -14.68 2.64 5.63
CA PRO A 151 -14.18 3.85 5.00
C PRO A 151 -15.31 4.88 5.00
N SER A 152 -15.14 5.97 5.75
CA SER A 152 -15.99 7.14 5.62
C SER A 152 -15.59 7.90 4.36
N PHE A 153 -16.49 8.75 3.84
CA PHE A 153 -16.20 9.55 2.66
C PHE A 153 -14.93 10.41 2.80
N ALA A 154 -14.64 10.91 4.02
CA ALA A 154 -13.45 11.72 4.30
C ALA A 154 -12.15 10.89 4.25
N ASP A 155 -12.21 9.60 4.54
CA ASP A 155 -11.03 8.76 4.65
C ASP A 155 -10.38 8.50 3.29
N PHE A 156 -11.15 8.55 2.19
CA PHE A 156 -10.64 8.48 0.81
C PHE A 156 -9.72 9.66 0.48
N PHE A 157 -9.85 10.78 1.18
CA PHE A 157 -9.07 12.01 0.99
C PHE A 157 -8.07 12.28 2.12
N THR A 158 -7.86 11.33 3.03
CA THR A 158 -6.94 11.51 4.17
C THR A 158 -5.59 10.88 3.84
N TRP A 159 -4.59 11.73 3.59
CA TRP A 159 -3.25 11.34 3.16
C TRP A 159 -2.18 11.84 4.12
N ASN A 160 -1.39 10.93 4.68
CA ASN A 160 -0.28 11.31 5.56
C ASN A 160 0.87 11.96 4.77
N ASN A 161 1.02 11.64 3.48
CA ASN A 161 2.10 12.15 2.63
C ASN A 161 1.60 12.51 1.23
N LEU A 162 0.69 13.49 1.17
CA LEU A 162 0.08 13.96 -0.08
C LEU A 162 1.12 14.37 -1.13
N ALA A 163 2.23 14.97 -0.70
CA ALA A 163 3.32 15.38 -1.59
C ALA A 163 3.96 14.18 -2.30
N GLN A 164 4.30 13.10 -1.58
CA GLN A 164 4.88 11.91 -2.20
C GLN A 164 3.88 11.16 -3.06
N VAL A 165 2.60 11.14 -2.70
CA VAL A 165 1.53 10.59 -3.55
C VAL A 165 1.44 11.37 -4.86
N PHE A 166 1.51 12.70 -4.79
CA PHE A 166 1.47 13.56 -5.97
C PHE A 166 2.69 13.35 -6.87
N ILE A 167 3.89 13.24 -6.29
CA ILE A 167 5.12 12.93 -7.03
C ILE A 167 5.04 11.53 -7.67
N ALA A 168 4.57 10.52 -6.93
CA ALA A 168 4.35 9.18 -7.45
C ALA A 168 3.33 9.19 -8.60
N ALA A 169 2.26 9.98 -8.48
CA ALA A 169 1.26 10.12 -9.52
C ALA A 169 1.84 10.69 -10.82
N ILE A 170 2.66 11.74 -10.72
CA ILE A 170 3.38 12.30 -11.87
C ILE A 170 4.30 11.26 -12.50
N LEU A 171 5.13 10.58 -11.70
CA LEU A 171 6.09 9.60 -12.21
C LEU A 171 5.38 8.44 -12.92
N VAL A 172 4.32 7.87 -12.30
CA VAL A 172 3.53 6.80 -12.91
C VAL A 172 2.89 7.28 -14.21
N TRP A 173 2.32 8.48 -14.25
CA TRP A 173 1.73 9.02 -15.49
C TRP A 173 2.78 9.20 -16.60
N VAL A 174 3.95 9.77 -16.28
CA VAL A 174 5.03 9.96 -17.26
C VAL A 174 5.53 8.62 -17.78
N ILE A 175 5.83 7.66 -16.89
CA ILE A 175 6.38 6.35 -17.28
C ILE A 175 5.39 5.58 -18.15
N THR A 176 4.11 5.54 -17.76
CA THR A 176 3.07 4.84 -18.53
C THR A 176 2.83 5.50 -19.87
N THR A 177 2.75 6.83 -19.93
CA THR A 177 2.54 7.58 -21.17
C THR A 177 3.70 7.39 -22.15
N ILE A 178 4.96 7.51 -21.68
CA ILE A 178 6.14 7.23 -22.50
C ILE A 178 6.12 5.78 -22.98
N GLY A 179 5.76 4.84 -22.09
CA GLY A 179 5.61 3.43 -22.44
C GLY A 179 4.64 3.22 -23.60
N PHE A 180 3.44 3.83 -23.56
CA PHE A 180 2.45 3.72 -24.63
C PHE A 180 2.85 4.45 -25.92
N ILE A 181 3.58 5.57 -25.83
CA ILE A 181 4.10 6.29 -27.00
C ILE A 181 5.17 5.47 -27.72
N LEU A 182 6.09 4.83 -26.98
CA LEU A 182 7.25 4.16 -27.57
C LEU A 182 6.92 2.84 -28.28
N ILE A 183 5.93 2.06 -27.80
CA ILE A 183 5.22 0.92 -28.42
C ILE A 183 4.19 0.43 -27.37
N ILE A 184 2.99 -0.01 -27.75
CA ILE A 184 1.91 -0.43 -26.81
C ILE A 184 2.39 -1.46 -25.77
N ILE A 185 3.26 -2.40 -26.17
CA ILE A 185 3.76 -3.50 -25.32
C ILE A 185 4.56 -2.98 -24.10
N PRO A 186 5.61 -2.14 -24.24
CA PRO A 186 6.26 -1.48 -23.11
C PRO A 186 5.31 -0.77 -22.14
N GLY A 187 4.29 -0.08 -22.65
CA GLY A 187 3.27 0.59 -21.82
C GLY A 187 2.47 -0.39 -20.95
N LEU A 188 2.07 -1.53 -21.52
CA LEU A 188 1.38 -2.59 -20.77
C LEU A 188 2.28 -3.23 -19.71
N ILE A 189 3.54 -3.51 -20.04
CA ILE A 189 4.51 -4.07 -19.09
C ILE A 189 4.75 -3.09 -17.93
N ALA A 190 4.95 -1.80 -18.22
CA ALA A 190 5.12 -0.78 -17.20
C ALA A 190 3.88 -0.65 -16.30
N THR A 191 2.68 -0.64 -16.89
CA THR A 191 1.42 -0.58 -16.13
C THR A 191 1.29 -1.76 -15.18
N PHE A 192 1.62 -2.97 -15.65
CA PHE A 192 1.59 -4.17 -14.81
C PHE A 192 2.60 -4.09 -13.65
N LEU A 193 3.85 -3.71 -13.94
CA LEU A 193 4.91 -3.63 -12.92
C LEU A 193 4.70 -2.50 -11.90
N LEU A 194 4.02 -1.43 -12.30
CA LEU A 194 3.74 -0.25 -11.46
C LEU A 194 2.34 -0.28 -10.82
N TRP A 195 1.59 -1.36 -11.00
CA TRP A 195 0.20 -1.46 -10.51
C TRP A 195 0.07 -1.14 -9.01
N TYR A 196 1.05 -1.54 -8.19
CA TYR A 196 1.02 -1.36 -6.74
C TYR A 196 1.76 -0.14 -6.21
N THR A 197 2.27 0.74 -7.08
CA THR A 197 3.05 1.92 -6.64
C THR A 197 2.26 2.81 -5.69
N LEU A 198 0.98 3.08 -5.99
CA LEU A 198 0.13 3.90 -5.13
C LEU A 198 -0.15 3.20 -3.79
N ALA A 199 -0.36 1.89 -3.79
CA ALA A 199 -0.57 1.13 -2.55
C ALA A 199 0.65 1.24 -1.63
N PHE A 200 1.87 1.10 -2.17
CA PHE A 200 3.10 1.30 -1.40
C PHE A 200 3.29 2.73 -0.89
N ALA A 201 3.01 3.74 -1.72
CA ALA A 201 3.14 5.14 -1.32
C ALA A 201 2.17 5.51 -0.19
N ILE A 202 0.96 4.93 -0.21
CA ILE A 202 -0.10 5.22 0.75
C ILE A 202 0.05 4.37 2.02
N ASP A 203 0.13 3.04 1.88
CA ASP A 203 0.12 2.07 2.98
C ASP A 203 1.41 2.14 3.81
N ARG A 204 2.56 2.26 3.14
CA ARG A 204 3.88 2.25 3.78
C ARG A 204 4.52 3.64 3.89
N ASN A 205 3.81 4.68 3.47
CA ASN A 205 4.30 6.07 3.48
C ASN A 205 5.66 6.26 2.77
N LEU A 206 5.95 5.43 1.76
CA LEU A 206 7.24 5.45 1.07
C LEU A 206 7.38 6.70 0.19
N SER A 207 8.64 7.09 -0.07
CA SER A 207 8.94 8.05 -1.13
C SER A 207 8.46 7.52 -2.48
N ALA A 208 8.16 8.42 -3.42
CA ALA A 208 7.67 8.03 -4.74
C ALA A 208 8.61 7.03 -5.45
N THR A 209 9.92 7.23 -5.33
CA THR A 209 10.92 6.34 -5.92
C THR A 209 10.96 4.97 -5.24
N ASP A 210 10.82 4.92 -3.91
CA ASP A 210 10.85 3.67 -3.17
C ASP A 210 9.53 2.90 -3.35
N ALA A 211 8.41 3.59 -3.52
CA ALA A 211 7.12 3.01 -3.87
C ALA A 211 7.14 2.36 -5.28
N ILE A 212 7.79 3.00 -6.25
CA ILE A 212 8.00 2.44 -7.59
C ILE A 212 8.84 1.15 -7.50
N LYS A 213 9.98 1.20 -6.78
CA LYS A 213 10.84 0.03 -6.58
C LYS A 213 10.08 -1.10 -5.87
N GLY A 214 9.35 -0.79 -4.80
CA GLY A 214 8.53 -1.76 -4.08
C GLY A 214 7.50 -2.43 -4.98
N SER A 215 6.81 -1.67 -5.82
CA SER A 215 5.85 -2.23 -6.80
C SER A 215 6.53 -3.14 -7.81
N PHE A 216 7.66 -2.70 -8.37
CA PHE A 216 8.42 -3.49 -9.35
C PHE A 216 8.90 -4.81 -8.74
N GLU A 217 9.47 -4.77 -7.53
CA GLU A 217 9.96 -5.97 -6.85
C GLU A 217 8.82 -6.93 -6.48
N LEU A 218 7.73 -6.40 -5.93
CA LEU A 218 6.56 -7.20 -5.57
C LEU A 218 5.96 -7.89 -6.80
N THR A 219 5.80 -7.14 -7.88
CA THR A 219 5.18 -7.65 -9.11
C THR A 219 6.09 -8.63 -9.84
N SER A 220 7.38 -8.32 -9.97
CA SER A 220 8.35 -9.18 -10.66
C SER A 220 8.57 -10.52 -9.97
N LYS A 221 8.47 -10.57 -8.64
CA LYS A 221 8.56 -11.83 -7.88
C LYS A 221 7.30 -12.69 -7.97
N ASN A 222 6.16 -12.10 -8.37
CA ASN A 222 4.84 -12.75 -8.32
C ASN A 222 4.08 -12.68 -9.66
N VAL A 223 4.79 -12.59 -10.79
CA VAL A 223 4.20 -12.37 -12.12
C VAL A 223 3.09 -13.37 -12.44
N GLY A 224 3.30 -14.67 -12.18
CA GLY A 224 2.31 -15.70 -12.51
C GLY A 224 0.96 -15.47 -11.83
N SER A 225 0.96 -15.36 -10.50
CA SER A 225 -0.26 -15.15 -9.71
C SER A 225 -0.92 -13.80 -9.99
N LEU A 226 -0.10 -12.75 -10.16
CA LEU A 226 -0.60 -11.40 -10.44
C LEU A 226 -1.12 -11.23 -11.86
N LEU A 227 -0.55 -11.92 -12.85
CA LEU A 227 -1.05 -11.92 -14.22
C LEU A 227 -2.42 -12.60 -14.30
N LEU A 228 -2.60 -13.70 -13.58
CA LEU A 228 -3.88 -14.38 -13.48
C LEU A 228 -4.93 -13.46 -12.82
N LEU A 229 -4.57 -12.80 -11.72
CA LEU A 229 -5.42 -11.77 -11.11
C LEU A 229 -5.74 -10.64 -12.10
N ALA A 230 -4.76 -10.14 -12.86
CA ALA A 230 -4.97 -9.08 -13.86
C ALA A 230 -6.01 -9.50 -14.90
N ILE A 231 -5.89 -10.71 -15.44
CA ILE A 231 -6.85 -11.24 -16.42
C ILE A 231 -8.26 -11.30 -15.83
N VAL A 232 -8.41 -11.81 -14.61
CA VAL A 232 -9.71 -11.90 -13.97
C VAL A 232 -10.30 -10.52 -13.66
N VAL A 233 -9.49 -9.58 -13.18
CA VAL A 233 -9.90 -8.18 -12.95
C VAL A 233 -10.37 -7.54 -14.26
N ILE A 234 -9.67 -7.76 -15.38
CA ILE A 234 -10.07 -7.26 -16.69
C ILE A 234 -11.40 -7.87 -17.12
N VAL A 235 -11.54 -9.20 -17.06
CA VAL A 235 -12.77 -9.90 -17.46
C VAL A 235 -13.96 -9.45 -16.62
N LEU A 236 -13.81 -9.35 -15.30
CA LEU A 236 -14.88 -8.90 -14.41
C LEU A 236 -15.31 -7.47 -14.72
N ASN A 237 -14.37 -6.55 -14.92
CA ASN A 237 -14.71 -5.17 -15.26
C ASN A 237 -15.30 -5.03 -16.67
N LEU A 238 -14.88 -5.85 -17.63
CA LEU A 238 -15.52 -5.90 -18.95
C LEU A 238 -16.96 -6.40 -18.85
N VAL A 239 -17.22 -7.46 -18.08
CA VAL A 239 -18.58 -7.94 -17.82
C VAL A 239 -19.41 -6.86 -17.12
N GLY A 240 -18.85 -6.19 -16.11
CA GLY A 240 -19.49 -5.08 -15.42
C GLY A 240 -19.83 -3.91 -16.35
N ALA A 241 -18.94 -3.59 -17.29
CA ALA A 241 -19.16 -2.55 -18.30
C ALA A 241 -20.28 -2.94 -19.28
N LEU A 242 -20.30 -4.20 -19.76
CA LEU A 242 -21.33 -4.73 -20.64
C LEU A 242 -22.73 -4.73 -19.99
N LEU A 243 -22.80 -4.83 -18.67
CA LEU A 243 -24.04 -4.68 -17.89
C LEU A 243 -24.43 -3.20 -17.66
N CYS A 244 -24.37 -2.40 -18.73
CA CYS A 244 -24.79 -0.99 -18.78
C CYS A 244 -24.03 -0.03 -17.86
N LEU A 245 -22.73 -0.24 -17.63
CA LEU A 245 -21.86 0.56 -16.74
C LEU A 245 -22.25 0.56 -15.24
N VAL A 246 -23.49 0.24 -14.89
CA VAL A 246 -23.95 0.05 -13.50
C VAL A 246 -23.20 -1.13 -12.86
N GLY A 247 -22.91 -2.18 -13.64
CA GLY A 247 -22.07 -3.28 -13.19
C GLY A 247 -20.67 -2.82 -12.77
N LEU A 248 -20.13 -1.75 -13.37
CA LEU A 248 -18.81 -1.21 -13.03
C LEU A 248 -18.77 -0.56 -11.64
N LEU A 249 -19.91 -0.05 -11.15
CA LEU A 249 -20.03 0.47 -9.77
C LEU A 249 -19.88 -0.63 -8.70
N VAL A 250 -20.01 -1.89 -9.12
CA VAL A 250 -19.82 -3.07 -8.28
C VAL A 250 -18.45 -3.68 -8.56
N THR A 251 -18.16 -4.02 -9.82
CA THR A 251 -16.92 -4.73 -10.18
C THR A 251 -15.68 -3.88 -9.93
N GLY A 252 -15.75 -2.56 -10.12
CA GLY A 252 -14.63 -1.65 -9.89
C GLY A 252 -14.14 -1.72 -8.43
N PRO A 253 -14.98 -1.39 -7.44
CA PRO A 253 -14.63 -1.53 -6.02
C PRO A 253 -14.22 -2.95 -5.63
N VAL A 254 -14.97 -3.97 -6.06
CA VAL A 254 -14.69 -5.37 -5.70
C VAL A 254 -13.30 -5.80 -6.20
N THR A 255 -12.99 -5.51 -7.46
CA THR A 255 -11.69 -5.87 -8.04
C THR A 255 -10.56 -5.04 -7.46
N LEU A 256 -10.80 -3.78 -7.12
CA LEU A 256 -9.82 -2.95 -6.43
C LEU A 256 -9.48 -3.51 -5.04
N ILE A 257 -10.49 -3.81 -4.22
CA ILE A 257 -10.27 -4.38 -2.87
C ILE A 257 -9.55 -5.73 -2.99
N ALA A 258 -9.92 -6.57 -3.97
CA ALA A 258 -9.23 -7.82 -4.24
C ALA A 258 -7.75 -7.61 -4.62
N SER A 259 -7.45 -6.63 -5.47
CA SER A 259 -6.06 -6.24 -5.81
C SER A 259 -5.30 -5.72 -4.59
N THR A 260 -5.91 -4.87 -3.76
CA THR A 260 -5.29 -4.37 -2.53
C THR A 260 -5.08 -5.49 -1.51
N TYR A 261 -5.98 -6.48 -1.46
CA TYR A 261 -5.80 -7.69 -0.66
C TYR A 261 -4.59 -8.49 -1.15
N ALA A 262 -4.48 -8.72 -2.47
CA ALA A 262 -3.32 -9.37 -3.06
C ALA A 262 -2.01 -8.63 -2.74
N TYR A 263 -2.03 -7.29 -2.77
CA TYR A 263 -0.91 -6.47 -2.33
C TYR A 263 -0.50 -6.75 -0.88
N ARG A 264 -1.45 -6.77 0.06
CA ARG A 264 -1.13 -7.04 1.48
C ARG A 264 -0.65 -8.47 1.70
N VAL A 265 -1.25 -9.46 1.05
CA VAL A 265 -0.82 -10.86 1.06
C VAL A 265 0.63 -10.98 0.60
N LEU A 266 0.94 -10.50 -0.59
CA LEU A 266 2.26 -10.68 -1.20
C LEU A 266 3.35 -9.84 -0.55
N SER A 267 2.97 -8.75 0.11
CA SER A 267 3.92 -7.85 0.80
C SER A 267 4.09 -8.16 2.28
N GLY A 268 3.36 -9.17 2.81
CA GLY A 268 3.41 -9.59 4.22
C GLY A 268 2.69 -8.65 5.19
N GLY A 269 1.73 -7.87 4.68
CA GLY A 269 0.88 -6.99 5.48
C GLY A 269 -0.24 -7.74 6.23
N GLN A 270 -1.00 -7.01 7.03
CA GLN A 270 -2.12 -7.56 7.78
C GLN A 270 -3.47 -7.22 7.11
N VAL A 271 -4.46 -8.09 7.29
CA VAL A 271 -5.80 -7.93 6.74
C VAL A 271 -6.85 -8.17 7.82
N SER A 272 -7.86 -7.31 7.91
CA SER A 272 -9.03 -7.61 8.74
C SER A 272 -9.81 -8.79 8.17
N PRO A 273 -10.55 -9.55 8.99
CA PRO A 273 -11.46 -10.59 8.55
C PRO A 273 -12.45 -10.10 7.50
N ALA A 274 -12.75 -10.97 6.53
CA ALA A 274 -13.92 -10.84 5.66
C ALA A 274 -15.15 -11.18 6.50
N GLN A 275 -15.77 -10.16 7.11
CA GLN A 275 -17.07 -10.29 7.76
C GLN A 275 -18.20 -10.27 6.73
#